data_AF-A0A2A5M910-F1
#
_entry.id   AF-A0A2A5M910-F1
#
_cell.length_a   1.000
_cell.length_b   1.000
_cell.length_c   1.000
_cell.angle_alpha   90.00
_cell.angle_beta   90.00
_cell.angle_gamma   90.00
#
_symmetry.space_group_name_H-M   'P 1'
#
loop_
_entity.id
_entity.type
_entity.pdbx_description
1 polymer ?
#
loop_
_entity_poly.entity_id
_entity_poly.type
_entity_poly.pdbx_seq_one_letter_code
_entity_poly.pdbx_strand_id
1 'polypeptide(L)'
;ANSFEFIRAIRSIACILNDELVDFQSYGVKSAKKTFIHRSVSYDLKDFNNAKEYFELLEKNYIILDPIKRKEKILEQFKLIESQKNIQIGEDEELLAEVVAITEYPNALLGSFEEEFLEIPSEVIITSMRENQRYFAVFNDKGLSNHFIVVSNAVCKDYSKIIHGNERVLRARLSDAMFFYQNDLQNGLQPEKLAKMTYLEGLGTMQDKSLREIKIAEILCQMLHNDKIENISTALKYAKADLATQMVYEFTDLQGIMGSYYAQK
;
A
#
# COMPACT_ATOMS: atom_id res chain seq x y z
N ALA A 1 19.20 -33.03 -4.94
CA ALA A 1 18.49 -31.79 -5.29
C ALA A 1 17.31 -31.66 -4.33
N ASN A 2 17.19 -30.56 -3.58
CA ASN A 2 16.03 -30.36 -2.72
C ASN A 2 14.82 -30.08 -3.62
N SER A 3 13.82 -30.98 -3.62
CA SER A 3 12.60 -30.92 -4.43
C SER A 3 11.55 -29.93 -3.91
N PHE A 4 11.98 -28.96 -3.11
CA PHE A 4 11.07 -28.08 -2.40
C PHE A 4 11.62 -26.66 -2.34
N GLU A 5 10.78 -25.70 -2.70
CA GLU A 5 11.10 -24.28 -2.70
C GLU A 5 10.25 -23.57 -1.63
N PHE A 6 10.91 -22.89 -0.71
CA PHE A 6 10.28 -21.97 0.23
C PHE A 6 11.00 -20.62 0.09
N ILE A 7 10.25 -19.52 0.03
CA ILE A 7 10.79 -18.18 -0.27
C ILE A 7 11.80 -17.67 0.78
N ARG A 8 11.82 -18.28 1.98
CA ARG A 8 12.77 -18.00 3.07
C ARG A 8 13.32 -19.28 3.67
N ALA A 9 14.51 -19.22 4.26
CA ALA A 9 15.05 -20.37 4.98
C ALA A 9 14.16 -20.73 6.18
N ILE A 10 13.67 -21.97 6.22
CA ILE A 10 12.98 -22.52 7.39
C ILE A 10 14.00 -22.61 8.54
N ARG A 11 13.63 -22.11 9.73
CA ARG A 11 14.52 -22.03 10.90
C ARG A 11 14.17 -23.02 12.01
N SER A 12 12.92 -23.46 12.05
CA SER A 12 12.41 -24.41 13.04
C SER A 12 11.23 -25.16 12.44
N ILE A 13 11.08 -26.43 12.83
CA ILE A 13 9.92 -27.25 12.49
C ILE A 13 9.41 -27.85 13.81
N ALA A 14 8.13 -27.64 14.11
CA ALA A 14 7.45 -28.32 15.19
C ALA A 14 6.34 -29.18 14.58
N CYS A 15 6.38 -30.49 14.84
CA CYS A 15 5.37 -31.43 14.37
C CYS A 15 5.05 -32.40 15.49
N ILE A 16 3.81 -32.34 15.99
CA ILE A 16 3.36 -33.10 17.13
C ILE A 16 2.10 -33.85 16.74
N LEU A 17 2.03 -35.11 17.14
CA LEU A 17 0.82 -35.92 17.06
C LEU A 17 0.42 -36.30 18.50
N ASN A 18 -0.73 -35.80 18.94
CA ASN A 18 -1.14 -35.83 20.35
C ASN A 18 -0.11 -35.10 21.24
N ASP A 19 0.61 -35.85 22.07
CA ASP A 19 1.67 -35.36 22.92
C ASP A 19 3.06 -35.85 22.49
N GLU A 20 3.17 -36.52 21.33
CA GLU A 20 4.43 -37.11 20.85
C GLU A 20 5.06 -36.28 19.72
N LEU A 21 6.38 -36.13 19.77
CA LEU A 21 7.13 -35.51 18.69
C LEU A 21 7.18 -36.47 17.50
N VAL A 22 6.78 -35.99 16.32
CA VAL A 22 7.05 -36.71 15.07
C VAL A 22 8.47 -36.36 14.65
N ASP A 23 9.43 -37.26 14.91
CA ASP A 23 10.85 -37.02 14.59
C ASP A 23 11.11 -37.16 13.08
N PHE A 24 11.53 -36.05 12.46
CA PHE A 24 12.00 -36.04 11.08
C PHE A 24 12.93 -34.85 10.82
N GLN A 25 13.53 -34.84 9.64
CA GLN A 25 14.33 -33.71 9.16
C GLN A 25 13.87 -33.32 7.76
N SER A 26 13.66 -32.04 7.54
CA SER A 26 13.35 -31.47 6.23
C SER A 26 13.95 -30.08 6.10
N TYR A 27 14.32 -29.66 4.89
CA TYR A 27 14.98 -28.37 4.64
C TYR A 27 16.23 -28.11 5.50
N GLY A 28 16.95 -29.17 5.92
CA GLY A 28 18.10 -29.05 6.82
C GLY A 28 17.75 -28.75 8.28
N VAL A 29 16.47 -28.80 8.65
CA VAL A 29 15.96 -28.53 10.00
C VAL A 29 15.34 -29.81 10.58
N LYS A 30 15.76 -30.19 11.78
CA LYS A 30 15.18 -31.30 12.54
C LYS A 30 13.91 -30.84 13.26
N SER A 31 12.87 -31.66 13.28
CA SER A 31 11.67 -31.37 14.07
C SER A 31 11.98 -31.39 15.56
N ALA A 32 11.38 -30.47 16.32
CA ALA A 32 11.54 -30.40 17.76
C ALA A 32 10.29 -29.80 18.40
N LYS A 33 10.05 -30.09 19.68
CA LYS A 33 9.03 -29.41 20.49
C LYS A 33 9.52 -28.04 20.98
N LYS A 34 9.97 -27.23 20.02
CA LYS A 34 10.58 -25.92 20.24
C LYS A 34 10.06 -24.94 19.19
N THR A 35 9.76 -23.71 19.61
CA THR A 35 9.31 -22.65 18.71
C THR A 35 9.97 -21.32 19.06
N PHE A 36 10.08 -20.44 18.08
CA PHE A 36 10.38 -19.04 18.34
C PHE A 36 9.14 -18.35 18.91
N ILE A 37 9.40 -17.32 19.72
CA ILE A 37 8.40 -16.37 20.20
C ILE A 37 8.66 -15.00 19.58
N HIS A 38 7.84 -13.99 19.93
CA HIS A 38 7.96 -12.68 19.33
C HIS A 38 9.37 -12.11 19.55
N ARG A 39 9.97 -11.57 18.48
CA ARG A 39 11.39 -11.14 18.49
C ARG A 39 11.70 -10.00 19.45
N SER A 40 10.68 -9.21 19.82
CA SER A 40 10.84 -8.19 20.88
C SER A 40 11.03 -8.80 22.28
N VAL A 41 10.73 -10.09 22.46
CA VAL A 41 10.87 -10.79 23.74
C VAL A 41 12.19 -11.57 23.81
N SER A 42 12.47 -12.41 22.81
CA SER A 42 13.66 -13.26 22.79
C SER A 42 13.95 -13.75 21.36
N TYR A 43 15.22 -14.02 21.07
CA TYR A 43 15.65 -14.69 19.85
C TYR A 43 15.88 -16.19 20.03
N ASP A 44 15.69 -16.71 21.25
CA ASP A 44 15.92 -18.11 21.57
C ASP A 44 14.66 -18.96 21.35
N LEU A 45 14.89 -20.21 20.97
CA LEU A 45 13.83 -21.22 20.96
C LEU A 45 13.29 -21.47 22.38
N LYS A 46 11.98 -21.63 22.49
CA LYS A 46 11.28 -22.00 23.72
C LYS A 46 10.65 -23.37 23.57
N ASP A 47 10.86 -24.21 24.59
CA ASP A 47 10.28 -25.53 24.70
C ASP A 47 8.78 -25.48 25.05
N PHE A 48 8.05 -26.50 24.60
CA PHE A 48 6.66 -26.75 24.99
C PHE A 48 6.40 -28.27 24.98
N ASN A 49 5.47 -28.78 25.78
CA ASN A 49 5.29 -30.23 25.89
C ASN A 49 4.24 -30.80 24.94
N ASN A 50 3.18 -30.04 24.68
CA ASN A 50 1.99 -30.46 23.93
C ASN A 50 1.39 -29.31 23.13
N ALA A 51 0.38 -29.60 22.30
CA ALA A 51 -0.26 -28.62 21.44
C ALA A 51 -0.92 -27.47 22.23
N LYS A 52 -1.52 -27.74 23.40
CA LYS A 52 -2.14 -26.70 24.22
C LYS A 52 -1.10 -25.69 24.73
N GLU A 53 -0.01 -26.20 25.30
CA GLU A 53 1.11 -25.36 25.78
C GLU A 53 1.75 -24.54 24.66
N TYR A 54 1.79 -25.06 23.42
CA TYR A 54 2.27 -24.30 22.26
C TYR A 54 1.46 -23.02 22.05
N PHE A 55 0.12 -23.12 22.02
CA PHE A 55 -0.73 -21.93 21.81
C PHE A 55 -0.63 -20.96 22.98
N GLU A 56 -0.64 -21.45 24.23
CA GLU A 56 -0.48 -20.61 25.43
C GLU A 56 0.89 -19.91 25.46
N LEU A 57 1.96 -20.60 25.05
CA LEU A 57 3.31 -20.05 24.95
C LEU A 57 3.36 -18.91 23.94
N LEU A 58 2.75 -19.06 22.76
CA LEU A 58 2.71 -18.01 21.75
C LEU A 58 1.93 -16.78 22.25
N GLU A 59 0.72 -16.98 22.78
CA GLU A 59 -0.14 -15.90 23.25
C GLU A 59 0.51 -15.09 24.38
N LYS A 60 1.09 -15.79 25.37
CA LYS A 60 1.82 -15.15 26.50
C LYS A 60 3.04 -14.35 26.05
N ASN A 61 3.62 -14.70 24.90
CA ASN A 61 4.82 -14.07 24.36
C ASN A 61 4.52 -13.25 23.10
N TYR A 62 3.34 -12.63 23.04
CA TYR A 62 2.96 -11.65 22.03
C TYR A 62 2.99 -12.22 20.61
N ILE A 63 2.40 -13.39 20.40
CA ILE A 63 2.08 -13.90 19.08
C ILE A 63 0.61 -14.31 19.06
N ILE A 64 -0.18 -13.68 18.19
CA ILE A 64 -1.54 -14.08 17.88
C ILE A 64 -1.48 -14.89 16.59
N LEU A 65 -1.49 -16.22 16.71
CA LEU A 65 -1.31 -17.10 15.55
C LEU A 65 -2.49 -17.02 14.57
N ASP A 66 -3.71 -16.96 15.10
CA ASP A 66 -4.94 -16.93 14.31
C ASP A 66 -5.08 -15.58 13.57
N PRO A 67 -5.11 -15.57 12.22
CA PRO A 67 -5.29 -14.35 11.44
C PRO A 67 -6.64 -13.67 11.69
N ILE A 68 -7.70 -14.42 12.04
CA ILE A 68 -9.01 -13.85 12.33
C ILE A 68 -8.92 -12.99 13.60
N LYS A 69 -8.30 -13.53 14.67
CA LYS A 69 -8.08 -12.77 15.92
C LYS A 69 -7.19 -11.54 15.72
N ARG A 70 -6.18 -11.62 14.85
CA ARG A 70 -5.35 -10.45 14.49
C ARG A 70 -6.18 -9.38 13.80
N LYS A 71 -7.03 -9.76 12.83
CA LYS A 71 -7.95 -8.84 12.15
C LYS A 71 -8.91 -8.18 13.13
N GLU A 72 -9.55 -8.96 14.00
CA GLU A 72 -10.47 -8.45 15.03
C GLU A 72 -9.78 -7.43 15.94
N LYS A 73 -8.57 -7.76 16.44
CA LYS A 73 -7.78 -6.85 17.28
C LYS A 73 -7.48 -5.52 16.58
N ILE A 74 -7.11 -5.54 15.30
CA ILE A 74 -6.85 -4.32 14.52
C ILE A 74 -8.13 -3.48 14.40
N LEU A 75 -9.24 -4.10 14.01
CA LEU A 75 -10.52 -3.41 13.81
C LEU A 75 -11.08 -2.81 15.12
N GLU A 76 -10.90 -3.50 16.25
CA GLU A 76 -11.25 -2.97 17.57
C GLU A 76 -10.41 -1.73 17.92
N GLN A 77 -9.10 -1.76 17.65
CA GLN A 77 -8.24 -0.61 17.86
C GLN A 77 -8.57 0.55 16.92
N PHE A 78 -8.94 0.27 15.67
CA PHE A 78 -9.39 1.28 14.72
C PHE A 78 -10.63 2.00 15.25
N LYS A 79 -11.68 1.27 15.64
CA LYS A 79 -12.90 1.84 16.24
C LYS A 79 -12.62 2.69 17.48
N LEU A 80 -11.69 2.25 18.32
CA LEU A 80 -11.29 3.01 19.50
C LEU A 80 -10.62 4.33 19.11
N ILE A 81 -9.71 4.32 18.14
CA ILE A 81 -9.02 5.52 17.66
C ILE A 81 -10.01 6.48 17.00
N GLU A 82 -10.89 5.97 16.13
CA GLU A 82 -11.96 6.75 15.47
C GLU A 82 -12.84 7.49 16.47
N SER A 83 -13.36 6.77 17.48
CA SER A 83 -14.21 7.35 18.51
C SER A 83 -13.49 8.36 19.40
N GLN A 84 -12.24 8.11 19.78
CA GLN A 84 -11.46 9.01 20.64
C GLN A 84 -11.04 10.30 19.95
N LYS A 85 -10.82 10.25 18.63
CA LYS A 85 -10.27 11.36 17.85
C LYS A 85 -11.29 12.03 16.95
N ASN A 86 -12.51 11.49 16.86
CA ASN A 86 -13.56 11.93 15.93
C ASN A 86 -13.05 11.98 14.48
N ILE A 87 -12.49 10.85 14.04
CA ILE A 87 -11.93 10.63 12.71
C ILE A 87 -12.48 9.31 12.15
N GLN A 88 -12.33 9.11 10.85
CA GLN A 88 -12.67 7.87 10.15
C GLN A 88 -11.41 7.28 9.52
N ILE A 89 -11.16 5.99 9.72
CA ILE A 89 -10.05 5.29 9.07
C ILE A 89 -10.57 4.73 7.74
N GLY A 90 -9.82 4.95 6.66
CA GLY A 90 -10.18 4.49 5.33
C GLY A 90 -10.35 2.97 5.28
N GLU A 91 -11.44 2.51 4.68
CA GLU A 91 -11.69 1.08 4.46
C GLU A 91 -10.79 0.56 3.34
N ASP A 92 -10.01 -0.47 3.66
CA ASP A 92 -9.08 -1.09 2.72
C ASP A 92 -8.87 -2.56 3.11
N GLU A 93 -9.70 -3.44 2.53
CA GLU A 93 -9.69 -4.86 2.89
C GLU A 93 -8.41 -5.58 2.44
N GLU A 94 -7.84 -5.16 1.31
CA GLU A 94 -6.60 -5.74 0.78
C GLU A 94 -5.41 -5.36 1.65
N LEU A 95 -5.29 -4.07 2.00
CA LEU A 95 -4.24 -3.60 2.90
C LEU A 95 -4.40 -4.23 4.30
N LEU A 96 -5.63 -4.34 4.81
CA LEU A 96 -5.90 -5.02 6.07
C LEU A 96 -5.48 -6.49 6.03
N ALA A 97 -5.78 -7.20 4.95
CA ALA A 97 -5.36 -8.60 4.78
C ALA A 97 -3.83 -8.72 4.74
N GLU A 98 -3.14 -7.82 4.04
CA GLU A 98 -1.67 -7.78 4.00
C GLU A 98 -1.09 -7.51 5.40
N VAL A 99 -1.59 -6.49 6.09
CA VAL A 99 -1.15 -6.12 7.44
C VAL A 99 -1.37 -7.27 8.43
N VAL A 100 -2.51 -7.94 8.37
CA VAL A 100 -2.78 -9.15 9.16
C VAL A 100 -1.75 -10.24 8.86
N ALA A 101 -1.39 -10.44 7.59
CA ALA A 101 -0.43 -11.48 7.20
C ALA A 101 1.01 -11.20 7.69
N ILE A 102 1.42 -9.92 7.73
CA ILE A 102 2.81 -9.53 8.07
C ILE A 102 3.04 -9.20 9.55
N THR A 103 1.99 -9.16 10.37
CA THR A 103 2.10 -8.85 11.81
C THR A 103 1.74 -10.07 12.65
N GLU A 104 2.55 -10.39 13.65
CA GLU A 104 2.30 -11.45 14.64
C GLU A 104 1.52 -10.91 15.85
N TYR A 105 1.71 -9.64 16.20
CA TYR A 105 1.03 -8.95 17.30
C TYR A 105 0.77 -7.49 16.92
N PRO A 106 -0.33 -7.22 16.19
CA PRO A 106 -0.59 -5.90 15.64
C PRO A 106 -0.98 -4.87 16.71
N ASN A 107 -0.45 -3.66 16.58
CA ASN A 107 -0.87 -2.48 17.34
C ASN A 107 -1.07 -1.29 16.38
N ALA A 108 -2.29 -0.80 16.27
CA ALA A 108 -2.62 0.41 15.51
C ALA A 108 -2.11 1.65 16.23
N LEU A 109 -1.36 2.49 15.51
CA LEU A 109 -0.76 3.72 16.01
C LEU A 109 -1.18 4.86 15.07
N LEU A 110 -1.65 5.95 15.68
CA LEU A 110 -1.98 7.18 14.97
C LEU A 110 -0.71 8.03 14.82
N GLY A 111 -0.35 8.36 13.59
CA GLY A 111 0.68 9.33 13.24
C GLY A 111 0.10 10.53 12.51
N SER A 112 0.94 11.55 12.30
CA SER A 112 0.57 12.78 11.60
C SER A 112 1.66 13.26 10.64
N PHE A 113 1.27 14.07 9.67
CA PHE A 113 2.18 14.79 8.77
C PHE A 113 1.78 16.27 8.67
N GLU A 114 2.62 17.08 8.06
CA GLU A 114 2.37 18.51 7.88
C GLU A 114 1.12 18.78 7.04
N GLU A 115 0.26 19.70 7.49
CA GLU A 115 -0.97 20.07 6.76
C GLU A 115 -0.69 20.63 5.36
N GLU A 116 0.48 21.19 5.13
CA GLU A 116 0.94 21.69 3.82
C GLU A 116 0.86 20.61 2.72
N PHE A 117 1.05 19.34 3.08
CA PHE A 117 0.93 18.25 2.11
C PHE A 117 -0.50 18.00 1.63
N LEU A 118 -1.53 18.53 2.31
CA LEU A 118 -2.92 18.44 1.86
C LEU A 118 -3.21 19.31 0.62
N GLU A 119 -2.25 20.11 0.15
CA GLU A 119 -2.34 20.77 -1.16
C GLU A 119 -2.18 19.78 -2.34
N ILE A 120 -1.54 18.64 -2.10
CA ILE A 120 -1.41 17.57 -3.09
C ILE A 120 -2.77 16.86 -3.22
N PRO A 121 -3.17 16.42 -4.43
CA PRO A 121 -4.35 15.57 -4.60
C PRO A 121 -4.38 14.38 -3.63
N SER A 122 -5.55 14.13 -3.04
CA SER A 122 -5.73 13.12 -2.00
C SER A 122 -5.30 11.72 -2.44
N GLU A 123 -5.52 11.38 -3.70
CA GLU A 123 -5.18 10.11 -4.32
C GLU A 123 -3.67 9.87 -4.29
N VAL A 124 -2.85 10.90 -4.49
CA VAL A 124 -1.38 10.81 -4.39
C VAL A 124 -0.97 10.49 -2.96
N ILE A 125 -1.54 11.19 -1.98
CA ILE A 125 -1.21 11.01 -0.56
C ILE A 125 -1.62 9.60 -0.12
N ILE A 126 -2.84 9.17 -0.48
CA ILE A 126 -3.38 7.85 -0.16
C ILE A 126 -2.53 6.74 -0.81
N THR A 127 -2.20 6.85 -2.10
CA THR A 127 -1.36 5.88 -2.80
C THR A 127 0.05 5.82 -2.18
N SER A 128 0.65 6.97 -1.84
CA SER A 128 1.96 7.01 -1.19
C SER A 128 1.95 6.34 0.19
N MET A 129 0.89 6.55 0.97
CA MET A 129 0.68 5.89 2.26
C MET A 129 0.50 4.37 2.12
N ARG A 130 -0.37 3.94 1.21
CA ARG A 130 -0.72 2.53 1.00
C ARG A 130 0.46 1.73 0.45
N GLU A 131 0.98 2.12 -0.72
CA GLU A 131 1.92 1.30 -1.49
C GLU A 131 3.33 1.31 -0.88
N ASN A 132 3.80 2.47 -0.43
CA ASN A 132 5.18 2.55 0.06
C ASN A 132 5.30 2.10 1.52
N GLN A 133 4.26 2.25 2.34
CA GLN A 133 4.38 2.13 3.80
C GLN A 133 3.28 1.32 4.50
N ARG A 134 2.24 0.87 3.78
CA ARG A 134 1.11 0.11 4.35
C ARG A 134 0.36 0.88 5.44
N TYR A 135 0.20 2.19 5.23
CA TYR A 135 -0.55 3.05 6.15
C TYR A 135 -2.00 3.19 5.66
N PHE A 136 -2.92 3.27 6.61
CA PHE A 136 -4.32 3.59 6.31
C PHE A 136 -4.52 5.10 6.36
N ALA A 137 -5.17 5.63 5.33
CA ALA A 137 -5.59 7.02 5.29
C ALA A 137 -6.61 7.32 6.40
N VAL A 138 -6.59 8.54 6.92
CA VAL A 138 -7.55 9.02 7.92
C VAL A 138 -8.32 10.20 7.37
N PHE A 139 -9.63 10.18 7.53
CA PHE A 139 -10.58 11.17 7.06
C PHE A 139 -11.26 11.87 8.23
N ASN A 140 -11.72 13.09 7.98
CA ASN A 140 -12.57 13.89 8.86
C ASN A 140 -13.70 14.54 8.04
N ASP A 141 -14.47 15.45 8.66
CA ASP A 141 -15.60 16.13 8.01
C ASP A 141 -15.23 16.94 6.74
N LYS A 142 -13.95 17.27 6.55
CA LYS A 142 -13.44 18.02 5.39
C LYS A 142 -12.84 17.12 4.30
N GLY A 143 -12.84 15.80 4.48
CA GLY A 143 -12.18 14.85 3.60
C GLY A 143 -10.90 14.29 4.22
N LEU A 144 -9.85 14.10 3.41
CA LEU A 144 -8.58 13.56 3.88
C LEU A 144 -7.96 14.48 4.95
N SER A 145 -7.55 13.88 6.07
CA SER A 145 -6.85 14.59 7.15
C SER A 145 -5.33 14.43 7.04
N ASN A 146 -4.58 15.22 7.81
CA ASN A 146 -3.12 15.09 7.93
C ASN A 146 -2.68 13.96 8.88
N HIS A 147 -3.52 12.94 9.06
CA HIS A 147 -3.27 11.80 9.94
C HIS A 147 -3.25 10.50 9.13
N PHE A 148 -2.60 9.49 9.71
CA PHE A 148 -2.55 8.15 9.15
C PHE A 148 -2.47 7.11 10.28
N ILE A 149 -2.88 5.88 9.97
CA ILE A 149 -2.70 4.75 10.88
C ILE A 149 -1.61 3.82 10.34
N VAL A 150 -0.64 3.51 11.21
CA VAL A 150 0.31 2.41 10.98
C VAL A 150 0.00 1.28 11.95
N VAL A 151 -0.01 0.05 11.46
CA VAL A 151 -0.13 -1.13 12.33
C VAL A 151 1.27 -1.69 12.58
N SER A 152 1.77 -1.46 13.80
CA SER A 152 3.09 -1.92 14.22
C SER A 152 3.06 -3.35 14.72
N ASN A 153 4.11 -4.11 14.42
CA ASN A 153 4.38 -5.40 15.06
C ASN A 153 5.25 -5.26 16.32
N ALA A 154 5.58 -4.04 16.76
CA ALA A 154 6.42 -3.86 17.93
C ALA A 154 5.65 -4.12 19.22
N VAL A 155 6.36 -4.65 20.21
CA VAL A 155 5.86 -4.82 21.58
C VAL A 155 6.73 -3.97 22.50
N CYS A 156 6.21 -2.81 22.91
CA CYS A 156 6.90 -1.91 23.82
C CYS A 156 5.91 -1.08 24.65
N LYS A 157 6.42 -0.44 25.71
CA LYS A 157 5.61 0.44 26.59
C LYS A 157 5.40 1.83 26.01
N ASP A 158 6.32 2.29 25.17
CA ASP A 158 6.29 3.60 24.53
C ASP A 158 6.50 3.44 23.03
N TYR A 159 5.53 3.92 22.25
CA TYR A 159 5.51 3.87 20.78
C TYR A 159 5.95 5.18 20.13
N SER A 160 6.30 6.22 20.91
CA SER A 160 6.65 7.56 20.42
C SER A 160 7.72 7.54 19.32
N LYS A 161 8.79 6.77 19.51
CA LYS A 161 9.87 6.63 18.52
C LYS A 161 9.44 5.93 17.24
N ILE A 162 8.51 4.98 17.34
CA ILE A 162 7.96 4.27 16.18
C ILE A 162 7.08 5.23 15.39
N ILE A 163 6.20 5.96 16.07
CA ILE A 163 5.34 6.98 15.44
C ILE A 163 6.23 8.01 14.72
N HIS A 164 7.16 8.66 15.44
CA HIS A 164 8.05 9.66 14.86
C HIS A 164 8.91 9.13 13.69
N GLY A 165 9.35 7.87 13.78
CA GLY A 165 10.06 7.20 12.70
C GLY A 165 9.22 7.08 11.43
N ASN A 166 7.96 6.66 11.56
CA ASN A 166 7.02 6.53 10.44
C ASN A 166 6.62 7.92 9.89
N GLU A 167 6.38 8.91 10.75
CA GLU A 167 6.10 10.29 10.34
C GLU A 167 7.24 10.87 9.49
N ARG A 168 8.49 10.65 9.90
CA ARG A 168 9.66 11.10 9.14
C ARG A 168 9.78 10.41 7.78
N VAL A 169 9.45 9.12 7.70
CA VAL A 169 9.46 8.37 6.44
C VAL A 169 8.37 8.87 5.51
N LEU A 170 7.15 9.07 6.01
CA LEU A 170 6.04 9.59 5.21
C LEU A 170 6.33 11.00 4.71
N ARG A 171 6.83 11.89 5.58
CA ARG A 171 7.22 13.26 5.21
C ARG A 171 8.17 13.27 4.02
N ALA A 172 9.22 12.45 4.03
CA ALA A 172 10.18 12.40 2.93
C ALA A 172 9.49 12.04 1.59
N ARG A 173 8.55 11.09 1.62
CA ARG A 173 7.79 10.68 0.42
C ARG A 173 6.83 11.75 -0.06
N LEU A 174 6.12 12.40 0.85
CA LEU A 174 5.20 13.48 0.51
C LEU A 174 5.94 14.73 0.01
N SER A 175 7.16 14.99 0.50
CA SER A 175 8.03 16.04 -0.05
C SER A 175 8.40 15.78 -1.51
N ASP A 176 8.77 14.54 -1.85
CA ASP A 176 9.07 14.15 -3.24
C ASP A 176 7.81 14.31 -4.13
N ALA A 177 6.66 13.82 -3.65
CA ALA A 177 5.38 13.96 -4.35
C ALA A 177 4.97 15.42 -4.55
N MET A 178 5.14 16.27 -3.53
CA MET A 178 4.88 17.71 -3.62
C MET A 178 5.75 18.35 -4.69
N PHE A 179 7.03 18.01 -4.72
CA PHE A 179 7.96 18.52 -5.72
C PHE A 179 7.53 18.12 -7.15
N PHE A 180 7.15 16.85 -7.36
CA PHE A 180 6.64 16.40 -8.66
C PHE A 180 5.37 17.16 -9.05
N TYR A 181 4.42 17.29 -8.12
CA TYR A 181 3.14 17.98 -8.36
C TYR A 181 3.36 19.44 -8.76
N GLN A 182 4.18 20.18 -8.00
CA GLN A 182 4.50 21.58 -8.28
C GLN A 182 5.23 21.75 -9.62
N ASN A 183 6.21 20.88 -9.91
CA ASN A 183 6.92 20.93 -11.17
C ASN A 183 6.01 20.61 -12.35
N ASP A 184 5.13 19.62 -12.22
CA ASP A 184 4.18 19.26 -13.28
C ASP A 184 3.17 20.39 -13.55
N LEU A 185 2.67 21.06 -12.50
CA LEU A 185 1.83 22.25 -12.63
C LEU A 185 2.54 23.40 -13.35
N GLN A 186 3.82 23.65 -13.05
CA GLN A 186 4.61 24.69 -13.70
C GLN A 186 4.84 24.39 -15.20
N ASN A 187 5.01 23.12 -15.56
CA ASN A 187 5.27 22.71 -16.94
C ASN A 187 3.99 22.53 -17.78
N GLY A 188 2.85 22.30 -17.11
CA GLY A 188 1.58 21.99 -17.73
C GLY A 188 1.55 20.62 -18.43
N LEU A 189 0.37 20.24 -18.95
CA LEU A 189 0.23 19.04 -19.76
C LEU A 189 0.88 19.24 -21.14
N GLN A 190 1.80 18.34 -21.50
CA GLN A 190 2.59 18.41 -22.74
C GLN A 190 2.32 17.19 -23.64
N PRO A 191 1.18 17.15 -24.37
CA PRO A 191 0.81 15.99 -25.19
C PRO A 191 1.82 15.67 -26.30
N GLU A 192 2.66 16.62 -26.70
CA GLU A 192 3.73 16.42 -27.68
C GLU A 192 4.79 15.42 -27.18
N LYS A 193 4.99 15.29 -25.86
CA LYS A 193 5.92 14.31 -25.28
C LYS A 193 5.47 12.87 -25.49
N LEU A 194 4.19 12.62 -25.81
CA LEU A 194 3.68 11.27 -26.11
C LEU A 194 4.33 10.66 -27.36
N ALA A 195 4.93 11.48 -28.23
CA ALA A 195 5.71 11.03 -29.37
C ALA A 195 7.00 10.28 -28.97
N LYS A 196 7.45 10.42 -27.72
CA LYS A 196 8.64 9.73 -27.20
C LYS A 196 8.30 8.43 -26.48
N MET A 197 7.01 8.11 -26.32
CA MET A 197 6.54 6.95 -25.57
C MET A 197 6.04 5.88 -26.53
N THR A 198 6.75 4.75 -26.62
CA THR A 198 6.32 3.60 -27.41
C THR A 198 5.00 3.05 -26.85
N TYR A 199 4.00 2.87 -27.71
CA TYR A 199 2.75 2.23 -27.34
C TYR A 199 2.86 0.71 -27.43
N LEU A 200 3.17 0.21 -28.63
CA LEU A 200 3.40 -1.20 -28.90
C LEU A 200 4.33 -1.31 -30.11
N GLU A 201 5.18 -2.33 -30.13
CA GLU A 201 6.03 -2.63 -31.27
C GLU A 201 5.21 -2.75 -32.56
N GLY A 202 5.65 -2.07 -33.62
CA GLY A 202 4.93 -1.99 -34.90
C GLY A 202 3.70 -1.07 -34.93
N LEU A 203 3.21 -0.56 -33.77
CA LEU A 203 2.05 0.36 -33.70
C LEU A 203 2.42 1.81 -33.35
N GLY A 204 3.71 2.11 -33.25
CA GLY A 204 4.23 3.45 -33.03
C GLY A 204 4.11 3.92 -31.58
N THR A 205 3.87 5.22 -31.43
CA THR A 205 3.93 5.95 -30.16
C THR A 205 2.56 6.16 -29.54
N MET A 206 2.51 6.62 -28.30
CA MET A 206 1.28 7.05 -27.64
C MET A 206 0.63 8.23 -28.37
N GLN A 207 1.42 9.11 -29.01
CA GLN A 207 0.87 10.15 -29.88
C GLN A 207 0.20 9.55 -31.12
N ASP A 208 0.83 8.56 -31.77
CA ASP A 208 0.23 7.89 -32.93
C ASP A 208 -1.09 7.20 -32.57
N LYS A 209 -1.17 6.63 -31.37
CA LYS A 209 -2.42 6.08 -30.84
C LYS A 209 -3.50 7.15 -30.68
N SER A 210 -3.18 8.28 -30.05
CA SER A 210 -4.13 9.41 -29.89
C SER A 210 -4.62 9.93 -31.24
N LEU A 211 -3.75 10.06 -32.25
CA LEU A 211 -4.13 10.45 -33.61
C LEU A 211 -5.07 9.44 -34.28
N ARG A 212 -4.89 8.14 -34.04
CA ARG A 212 -5.83 7.10 -34.50
C ARG A 212 -7.19 7.22 -33.82
N GLU A 213 -7.22 7.50 -32.52
CA GLU A 213 -8.46 7.71 -31.77
C GLU A 213 -9.23 8.94 -32.24
N ILE A 214 -8.54 10.03 -32.59
CA ILE A 214 -9.16 11.24 -33.17
C ILE A 214 -9.85 10.89 -34.49
N LYS A 215 -9.19 10.15 -35.38
CA LYS A 215 -9.81 9.70 -36.65
C LYS A 215 -11.05 8.83 -36.45
N ILE A 216 -11.03 7.96 -35.45
CA ILE A 216 -12.21 7.15 -35.09
C ILE A 216 -13.33 8.07 -34.58
N ALA A 217 -13.01 9.05 -33.74
CA ALA A 217 -13.98 10.02 -33.24
C ALA A 217 -14.59 10.88 -34.35
N GLU A 218 -13.81 11.28 -35.37
CA GLU A 218 -14.31 12.00 -36.56
C GLU A 218 -15.39 11.19 -37.28
N ILE A 219 -15.13 9.91 -37.54
CA ILE A 219 -16.09 9.00 -38.19
C ILE A 219 -17.36 8.86 -37.35
N LEU A 220 -17.21 8.64 -36.03
CA LEU A 220 -18.35 8.50 -35.12
C LEU A 220 -19.18 9.78 -35.03
N CYS A 221 -18.54 10.96 -34.99
CA CYS A 221 -19.26 12.24 -34.95
C CYS A 221 -20.08 12.45 -36.23
N GLN A 222 -19.56 12.10 -37.40
CA GLN A 222 -20.30 12.16 -38.66
C GLN A 222 -21.50 11.22 -38.66
N MET A 223 -21.33 9.97 -38.22
CA MET A 223 -22.40 8.96 -38.15
C MET A 223 -23.51 9.35 -37.17
N LEU A 224 -23.16 10.03 -36.08
CA LEU A 224 -24.09 10.41 -35.01
C LEU A 224 -24.63 11.84 -35.16
N HIS A 225 -24.26 12.56 -36.22
CA HIS A 225 -24.57 13.98 -36.41
C HIS A 225 -24.18 14.85 -35.20
N ASN A 226 -23.02 14.57 -34.60
CA ASN A 226 -22.47 15.32 -33.47
C ASN A 226 -21.47 16.37 -33.97
N ASP A 227 -21.72 17.64 -33.64
CA ASP A 227 -20.94 18.81 -34.05
C ASP A 227 -19.74 19.11 -33.13
N LYS A 228 -19.53 18.34 -32.06
CA LYS A 228 -18.49 18.59 -31.04
C LYS A 228 -17.12 17.99 -31.34
N ILE A 229 -16.79 17.75 -32.62
CA ILE A 229 -15.54 17.09 -33.00
C ILE A 229 -14.29 17.85 -32.52
N GLU A 230 -14.31 19.18 -32.50
CA GLU A 230 -13.19 20.00 -32.00
C GLU A 230 -12.90 19.74 -30.52
N ASN A 231 -13.95 19.70 -29.70
CA ASN A 231 -13.84 19.43 -28.26
C ASN A 231 -13.37 18.00 -28.01
N ILE A 232 -13.90 17.03 -28.75
CA ILE A 232 -13.50 15.62 -28.64
C ILE A 232 -12.04 15.43 -29.07
N SER A 233 -11.61 16.10 -30.14
CA SER A 233 -10.23 16.03 -30.61
C SER A 233 -9.25 16.63 -29.60
N THR A 234 -9.62 17.76 -28.99
CA THR A 234 -8.85 18.36 -27.90
C THR A 234 -8.76 17.41 -26.71
N ALA A 235 -9.89 16.83 -26.28
CA ALA A 235 -9.92 15.88 -25.17
C ALA A 235 -9.02 14.66 -25.46
N LEU A 236 -9.10 14.06 -26.64
CA LEU A 236 -8.27 12.92 -27.04
C LEU A 236 -6.78 13.25 -27.14
N LYS A 237 -6.43 14.49 -27.53
CA LYS A 237 -5.03 14.95 -27.54
C LYS A 237 -4.45 14.96 -26.12
N TYR A 238 -5.23 15.38 -25.12
CA TYR A 238 -4.78 15.52 -23.73
C TYR A 238 -5.06 14.30 -22.85
N ALA A 239 -5.94 13.37 -23.27
CA ALA A 239 -6.41 12.23 -22.46
C ALA A 239 -5.31 11.33 -21.89
N LYS A 240 -4.11 11.38 -22.49
CA LYS A 240 -2.94 10.59 -22.07
C LYS A 240 -1.71 11.45 -21.79
N ALA A 241 -1.85 12.78 -21.81
CA ALA A 241 -0.73 13.71 -21.68
C ALA A 241 -0.05 13.63 -20.30
N ASP A 242 -0.80 13.19 -19.30
CA ASP A 242 -0.29 13.01 -17.95
C ASP A 242 0.74 11.88 -17.82
N LEU A 243 0.77 10.91 -18.74
CA LEU A 243 1.85 9.92 -18.83
C LEU A 243 3.24 10.57 -18.88
N ALA A 244 3.34 11.79 -19.43
CA ALA A 244 4.58 12.53 -19.56
C ALA A 244 4.94 13.39 -18.33
N THR A 245 4.16 13.30 -17.25
CA THR A 245 4.36 14.03 -16.01
C THR A 245 5.23 13.24 -15.04
N GLN A 246 5.95 13.94 -14.15
CA GLN A 246 6.80 13.26 -13.15
C GLN A 246 5.94 12.48 -12.16
N MET A 247 4.77 13.02 -11.80
CA MET A 247 3.84 12.34 -10.89
C MET A 247 3.42 10.97 -11.42
N VAL A 248 3.00 10.86 -12.68
CA VAL A 248 2.55 9.57 -13.25
C VAL A 248 3.73 8.63 -13.51
N TYR A 249 4.94 9.16 -13.68
CA TYR A 249 6.13 8.32 -13.75
C TYR A 249 6.43 7.62 -12.42
N GLU A 250 6.28 8.33 -11.29
CA GLU A 250 6.45 7.76 -9.94
C GLU A 250 5.23 6.94 -9.50
N PHE A 251 4.02 7.40 -9.82
CA PHE A 251 2.74 6.81 -9.40
C PHE A 251 1.91 6.42 -10.62
N THR A 252 2.28 5.32 -11.27
CA THR A 252 1.66 4.87 -12.52
C THR A 252 0.15 4.61 -12.40
N ASP A 253 -0.31 4.21 -11.23
CA ASP A 253 -1.72 3.92 -10.95
C ASP A 253 -2.60 5.19 -10.95
N LEU A 254 -1.99 6.37 -10.89
CA LEU A 254 -2.68 7.66 -10.92
C LEU A 254 -2.81 8.25 -12.33
N GLN A 255 -2.46 7.47 -13.36
CA GLN A 255 -2.73 7.84 -14.74
C GLN A 255 -4.24 8.10 -14.96
N GLY A 256 -4.55 9.15 -15.72
CA GLY A 256 -5.89 9.67 -15.99
C GLY A 256 -6.38 10.60 -14.87
N ILE A 257 -6.20 10.20 -13.60
CA ILE A 257 -6.58 11.00 -12.43
C ILE A 257 -5.75 12.28 -12.40
N MET A 258 -4.42 12.16 -12.47
CA MET A 258 -3.54 13.33 -12.45
C MET A 258 -3.75 14.23 -13.68
N GLY A 259 -4.00 13.64 -14.86
CA GLY A 259 -4.39 14.42 -16.03
C GLY A 259 -5.62 15.29 -15.79
N SER A 260 -6.61 14.81 -15.04
CA SER A 260 -7.79 15.61 -14.69
C SER A 260 -7.47 16.77 -13.75
N TYR A 261 -6.62 16.56 -12.73
CA TYR A 261 -6.17 17.61 -11.83
C TYR A 261 -5.38 18.69 -12.56
N TYR A 262 -4.47 18.29 -13.45
CA TYR A 262 -3.66 19.23 -14.22
C TYR A 262 -4.49 20.00 -15.26
N ALA A 263 -5.51 19.39 -15.85
CA ALA A 263 -6.38 20.07 -16.82
C ALA A 263 -7.33 21.11 -16.18
N GLN A 264 -7.57 21.03 -14.87
CA GLN A 264 -8.41 21.98 -14.13
C GLN A 264 -7.65 23.21 -13.63
N LYS A 265 -6.32 23.19 -13.68
CA LYS A 265 -5.43 24.25 -13.19
C LYS A 265 -4.87 25.07 -14.35
#